data_AF-A0A968BW94-F1
#
_entry.id   AF-A0A968BW94-F1
#
_cell.length_a   1.000
_cell.length_b   1.000
_cell.length_c   1.000
_cell.angle_alpha   90.00
_cell.angle_beta   90.00
_cell.angle_gamma   90.00
#
_symmetry.space_group_name_H-M   'P 1'
#
loop_
_entity.id
_entity.type
_entity.pdbx_description
1 polymer ?
#
loop_
_entity_poly.entity_id
_entity_poly.type
_entity_poly.pdbx_seq_one_letter_code
_entity_poly.pdbx_strand_id
1 'polypeptide(L)'
;LMAGAAILAAGWFVRVRRHGWAFIMSSLTISLTCGAAALGLYPRVMVSSLNDSWSLTIQNASASQYTLQIMSIIALIFLPIVLLYQGWSYWVFRKRVGREDTLEY
;
A
#
# COMPACT_ATOMS: atom_id res chain seq x y z
N LEU A 1 -4.58 15.28 8.83
CA LEU A 1 -4.57 16.45 7.92
C LEU A 1 -4.09 16.09 6.50
N MET A 2 -2.93 15.45 6.33
CA MET A 2 -2.40 15.10 4.99
C MET A 2 -3.30 14.14 4.18
N ALA A 3 -3.92 13.14 4.82
CA ALA A 3 -4.87 12.23 4.15
C ALA A 3 -6.17 12.95 3.69
N GLY A 4 -6.65 13.92 4.46
CA GLY A 4 -7.82 14.73 4.08
C GLY A 4 -7.55 15.62 2.87
N ALA A 5 -6.35 16.20 2.78
CA ALA A 5 -5.91 16.96 1.60
C ALA A 5 -5.79 16.06 0.35
N ALA A 6 -5.33 14.81 0.51
CA ALA A 6 -5.23 13.85 -0.59
C ALA A 6 -6.61 13.43 -1.14
N ILE A 7 -7.62 13.25 -0.27
CA ILE A 7 -9.01 12.97 -0.69
C ILE A 7 -9.60 14.15 -1.48
N LEU A 8 -9.37 15.38 -1.03
CA LEU A 8 -9.85 16.58 -1.72
C LEU A 8 -9.16 16.77 -3.08
N ALA A 9 -7.86 16.52 -3.15
CA ALA A 9 -7.10 16.54 -4.40
C ALA A 9 -7.56 15.43 -5.37
N ALA A 10 -7.81 14.21 -4.89
CA ALA A 10 -8.36 13.11 -5.70
C ALA A 10 -9.73 13.49 -6.29
N GLY A 11 -10.62 14.09 -5.48
CA GLY A 11 -11.91 14.61 -5.95
C GLY A 11 -11.79 15.70 -7.01
N TRP A 12 -10.77 16.56 -6.91
CA TRP A 12 -10.47 17.56 -7.94
C TRP A 12 -9.95 16.92 -9.24
N PHE A 13 -9.00 15.99 -9.17
CA PHE A 13 -8.42 15.33 -10.35
C PHE A 13 -9.41 14.44 -11.11
N VAL A 14 -10.39 13.85 -10.41
CA VAL A 14 -11.50 13.11 -11.04
C VAL A 14 -12.36 14.05 -11.91
N ARG A 15 -12.59 15.31 -11.48
CA ARG A 15 -13.32 16.30 -12.29
C ARG A 15 -12.56 16.72 -13.56
N VAL A 16 -11.23 16.66 -13.56
CA VAL A 16 -10.37 17.04 -14.70
C VAL A 16 -10.24 15.91 -15.75
N ARG A 17 -10.96 14.79 -15.60
CA ARG A 17 -10.98 13.62 -16.52
C ARG A 17 -9.59 13.04 -16.85
N ARG A 18 -8.58 13.28 -16.02
CA ARG A 18 -7.25 12.64 -16.14
C ARG A 18 -7.21 11.37 -15.31
N HIS A 19 -7.80 10.30 -15.85
CA HIS A 19 -7.96 9.01 -15.16
C HIS A 19 -6.66 8.43 -14.57
N GLY A 20 -5.50 8.62 -15.22
CA GLY A 20 -4.21 8.19 -14.66
C GLY A 20 -3.80 8.94 -13.38
N TRP A 21 -4.05 10.26 -13.32
CA TRP A 21 -3.77 11.07 -12.13
C TRP A 21 -4.76 10.80 -11.00
N ALA A 22 -6.03 10.55 -11.34
CA ALA A 22 -7.04 10.14 -10.37
C ALA A 22 -6.65 8.81 -9.68
N PHE A 23 -6.14 7.83 -10.44
CA PHE A 23 -5.65 6.57 -9.87
C PHE A 23 -4.48 6.77 -8.90
N ILE A 24 -3.48 7.59 -9.29
CA ILE A 24 -2.33 7.89 -8.43
C ILE A 24 -2.78 8.57 -7.12
N MET A 25 -3.69 9.53 -7.20
CA MET A 25 -4.17 10.25 -6.01
C MET A 25 -4.99 9.36 -5.07
N SER A 26 -5.79 8.44 -5.59
CA SER A 26 -6.51 7.44 -4.78
C SER A 26 -5.54 6.48 -4.09
N SER A 27 -4.55 5.95 -4.83
CA SER A 27 -3.51 5.09 -4.25
C SER A 27 -2.72 5.82 -3.16
N LEU A 28 -2.33 7.07 -3.41
CA LEU A 28 -1.63 7.90 -2.44
C LEU A 28 -2.47 8.16 -1.18
N THR A 29 -3.77 8.40 -1.33
CA THR A 29 -4.69 8.58 -0.22
C THR A 29 -4.71 7.36 0.70
N ILE A 30 -4.79 6.16 0.12
CA ILE A 30 -4.77 4.91 0.89
C ILE A 30 -3.43 4.77 1.63
N SER A 31 -2.31 4.95 0.92
CA SER A 31 -0.97 4.84 1.51
C SER A 31 -0.76 5.84 2.66
N LEU A 32 -1.17 7.10 2.49
CA LEU A 32 -1.05 8.13 3.53
C LEU A 32 -1.95 7.85 4.73
N THR A 33 -3.16 7.32 4.51
CA THR A 33 -4.07 6.97 5.59
C THR A 33 -3.52 5.82 6.43
N CYS A 34 -3.04 4.75 5.78
CA CYS A 34 -2.37 3.65 6.48
C CYS A 34 -1.11 4.12 7.22
N GLY A 35 -0.27 4.95 6.58
CA GLY A 35 0.94 5.50 7.19
C GLY A 35 0.63 6.37 8.41
N ALA A 36 -0.40 7.21 8.35
CA ALA A 36 -0.84 8.04 9.47
C ALA A 36 -1.32 7.19 10.65
N ALA A 37 -2.05 6.09 10.40
CA ALA A 37 -2.46 5.16 11.44
C ALA A 37 -1.25 4.49 12.12
N ALA A 38 -0.28 4.03 11.33
CA ALA A 38 0.94 3.41 11.86
C ALA A 38 1.78 4.41 12.69
N LEU A 39 1.95 5.65 12.22
CA LEU A 39 2.65 6.70 12.95
C LEU A 39 1.93 7.12 14.23
N GLY A 40 0.61 7.12 14.25
CA GLY A 40 -0.18 7.44 15.44
C GLY A 40 -0.09 6.38 16.54
N LEU A 41 0.18 5.14 16.18
CA LEU A 41 0.33 4.03 17.13
C LEU A 41 1.78 3.86 17.60
N TYR A 42 2.77 4.24 16.78
CA TYR A 42 4.20 4.12 17.11
C TYR A 42 4.53 4.75 18.48
N PRO A 43 5.27 4.05 19.39
CA PRO A 43 6.00 2.79 19.20
C PRO A 43 5.18 1.52 19.51
N ARG A 44 3.87 1.67 19.78
CA ARG A 44 2.95 0.56 20.06
C ARG A 44 2.37 0.03 18.74
N VAL A 45 2.15 -1.27 18.67
CA VAL A 45 1.43 -1.92 17.56
C VAL A 45 -0.01 -2.27 17.96
N MET A 46 -0.24 -2.51 19.25
CA MET A 46 -1.57 -2.71 19.82
C MET A 46 -1.57 -2.24 21.27
N VAL A 47 -2.49 -1.34 21.61
CA VAL A 47 -2.66 -0.82 22.97
C VAL A 47 -3.60 -1.75 23.75
N SER A 48 -3.19 -2.15 24.95
CA SER A 48 -4.05 -2.95 25.83
C SER A 48 -5.09 -2.07 26.51
N SER A 49 -6.34 -2.52 26.59
CA SER A 49 -7.42 -1.80 27.28
C SER A 49 -7.53 -2.12 28.77
N LEU A 50 -6.83 -3.17 29.24
CA LEU A 50 -6.89 -3.68 30.62
C LEU A 50 -5.73 -3.17 31.48
N ASN A 51 -4.54 -3.02 30.89
CA ASN A 51 -3.35 -2.55 31.58
C ASN A 51 -2.33 -2.01 30.57
N ASP A 52 -1.91 -0.76 30.76
CA ASP A 52 -0.97 -0.07 29.87
C ASP A 52 0.36 -0.84 29.69
N SER A 53 0.82 -1.56 30.73
CA SER A 53 2.05 -2.36 30.70
C SER A 53 2.00 -3.57 29.76
N TRP A 54 0.81 -4.03 29.37
CA TRP A 54 0.62 -5.17 28.46
C TRP A 54 0.44 -4.74 27.00
N SER A 55 0.69 -3.47 26.69
CA SER A 55 0.67 -3.01 25.30
C SER A 55 1.73 -3.73 24.47
N LEU A 56 1.37 -4.17 23.26
CA LEU A 56 2.34 -4.68 22.31
C LEU A 56 3.10 -3.51 21.71
N THR A 57 4.42 -3.55 21.88
CA THR A 57 5.40 -2.61 21.36
C THR A 57 6.28 -3.32 20.34
N ILE A 58 6.99 -2.57 19.50
CA ILE A 58 7.85 -3.17 18.46
C ILE A 58 8.91 -4.10 19.07
N GLN A 59 9.36 -3.80 20.29
CA GLN A 59 10.40 -4.53 21.00
C GLN A 59 9.91 -5.86 21.59
N ASN A 60 8.65 -5.92 22.04
CA ASN A 60 8.08 -7.15 22.61
C ASN A 60 7.36 -8.03 21.58
N ALA A 61 6.93 -7.45 20.46
CA ALA A 61 6.18 -8.15 19.42
C ALA A 61 7.06 -8.63 18.25
N SER A 62 8.32 -8.21 18.18
CA SER A 62 9.23 -8.63 17.12
C SER A 62 9.64 -10.09 17.24
N ALA A 63 9.81 -10.76 16.10
CA ALA A 63 10.45 -12.06 16.02
C ALA A 63 11.93 -12.00 16.45
N SER A 64 12.55 -13.16 16.68
CA SER A 64 13.98 -13.24 16.98
C SER A 64 14.83 -12.57 15.88
N GLN A 65 15.98 -11.98 16.24
CA GLN A 65 16.85 -11.28 15.31
C GLN A 65 17.24 -12.14 14.09
N TYR A 66 17.49 -13.42 14.32
CA TYR A 66 17.83 -14.37 13.26
C TYR A 66 16.68 -14.54 12.25
N THR A 67 15.47 -14.79 12.74
CA THR A 67 14.29 -14.92 11.88
C THR A 67 14.00 -13.62 11.13
N LEU A 68 14.08 -12.48 11.82
CA LEU A 68 13.84 -11.17 11.24
C LEU A 68 14.81 -10.86 10.09
N GLN A 69 16.10 -11.19 10.27
CA GLN A 69 17.13 -11.01 9.23
C GLN A 69 16.84 -11.88 8.01
N ILE A 70 16.54 -13.16 8.20
CA ILE A 70 16.23 -14.07 7.10
C ILE A 70 15.01 -13.59 6.31
N MET A 71 13.92 -13.23 7.00
CA MET A 71 12.71 -12.73 6.35
C MET A 71 12.96 -11.41 5.62
N SER A 72 13.85 -10.55 6.12
CA SER A 72 14.25 -9.31 5.45
C SER A 72 15.02 -9.58 4.15
N ILE A 73 15.94 -10.55 4.16
CA ILE A 73 16.69 -10.95 2.95
C ILE A 73 15.73 -11.52 1.91
N ILE A 74 14.80 -12.39 2.34
CA ILE A 74 13.75 -12.95 1.46
C ILE A 74 12.92 -11.81 0.87
N ALA A 75 12.41 -10.90 1.70
CA ALA A 75 11.63 -9.75 1.24
C ALA A 75 12.41 -8.90 0.24
N LEU A 76 13.69 -8.65 0.48
CA LEU A 76 14.55 -7.86 -0.40
C LEU A 76 14.73 -8.50 -1.79
N ILE A 77 14.68 -9.82 -1.90
CA ILE A 77 14.82 -10.54 -3.16
C ILE A 77 13.46 -10.69 -3.87
N PHE A 78 12.43 -11.13 -3.15
CA PHE A 78 11.14 -11.44 -3.77
C PHE A 78 10.29 -10.21 -4.07
N LEU A 79 10.36 -9.16 -3.24
CA LEU A 79 9.61 -7.92 -3.48
C LEU A 79 9.93 -7.29 -4.85
N PRO A 80 11.19 -7.06 -5.25
CA PRO A 80 11.48 -6.49 -6.56
C PRO A 80 11.06 -7.41 -7.70
N ILE A 81 11.18 -8.74 -7.55
CA ILE A 81 10.74 -9.70 -8.57
C ILE A 81 9.22 -9.57 -8.80
N VAL A 82 8.43 -9.54 -7.73
CA VAL A 82 6.97 -9.38 -7.80
C VAL A 82 6.61 -8.03 -8.43
N LEU A 83 7.30 -6.95 -8.06
CA LEU A 83 7.05 -5.62 -8.64
C LEU A 83 7.40 -5.55 -10.14
N LEU A 84 8.48 -6.20 -10.57
CA LEU A 84 8.83 -6.32 -11.99
C LEU A 84 7.75 -7.06 -12.77
N TYR A 85 7.27 -8.19 -12.24
CA TYR A 85 6.18 -8.95 -12.87
C TYR A 85 4.88 -8.14 -12.94
N GLN A 86 4.51 -7.48 -11.84
CA GLN A 86 3.32 -6.63 -11.79
C GLN A 86 3.44 -5.48 -12.81
N GLY A 87 4.60 -4.84 -12.91
CA GLY A 87 4.89 -3.78 -13.87
C GLY A 87 4.84 -4.26 -15.32
N TRP A 88 5.45 -5.42 -15.60
CA TRP A 88 5.39 -6.07 -16.91
C TRP A 88 3.96 -6.39 -17.32
N SER A 89 3.18 -6.98 -16.43
CA SER A 89 1.77 -7.30 -16.67
C SER A 89 0.96 -6.04 -17.00
N TYR A 90 1.12 -4.97 -16.24
CA TYR A 90 0.51 -3.66 -16.54
C TYR A 90 0.95 -3.11 -17.91
N TRP A 91 2.21 -3.31 -18.29
CA TRP A 91 2.71 -2.89 -19.59
C TRP A 91 2.12 -3.72 -20.75
N VAL A 92 2.01 -5.04 -20.58
CA VAL A 92 1.40 -5.95 -21.58
C VAL A 92 -0.08 -5.60 -21.80
N PHE A 93 -0.84 -5.40 -20.73
CA PHE A 93 -2.28 -5.12 -20.79
C PHE A 93 -2.62 -3.63 -20.96
N ARG A 94 -1.69 -2.80 -21.45
CA ARG A 94 -1.93 -1.36 -21.63
C ARG A 94 -2.93 -1.00 -22.73
N LYS A 95 -3.28 -1.94 -23.61
CA LYS A 95 -4.21 -1.70 -24.71
C LYS A 95 -5.64 -1.57 -24.16
N ARG A 96 -6.41 -0.63 -24.70
CA ARG A 96 -7.82 -0.47 -24.35
C ARG A 96 -8.61 -1.65 -24.94
N VAL A 97 -9.37 -2.34 -24.12
CA VAL A 97 -10.32 -3.37 -24.59
C VAL A 97 -11.46 -2.66 -25.32
N GLY A 98 -11.64 -2.98 -26.60
CA GLY A 98 -12.69 -2.45 -27.47
C GLY A 98 -13.84 -3.43 -27.62
N ARG A 99 -15.05 -2.94 -27.91
CA ARG A 99 -16.25 -3.78 -28.09
C ARG A 99 -16.20 -4.74 -29.30
N GLU A 100 -15.18 -4.63 -30.15
CA GLU A 100 -15.01 -5.44 -31.37
C GLU A 100 -14.03 -6.63 -31.20
N ASP A 101 -13.50 -6.88 -30.00
CA ASP A 101 -12.76 -8.11 -29.70
C ASP A 101 -13.74 -9.28 -29.64
N THR A 102 -14.17 -9.72 -30.82
CA THR A 102 -15.00 -10.90 -31.03
C THR A 102 -14.23 -12.11 -30.50
N LEU A 103 -14.77 -12.74 -29.47
CA LEU A 103 -14.25 -13.97 -28.89
C LEU A 103 -14.45 -15.11 -29.90
N GLU A 104 -13.47 -15.34 -30.78
CA GLU A 104 -13.30 -16.67 -31.37
C GLU A 104 -12.63 -17.55 -30.31
N TYR A 105 -13.42 -18.48 -29.76
CA TYR A 105 -12.98 -19.53 -28.86
C TYR A 105 -12.22 -20.62 -29.60
#